data_AF-A0A9E7A703-F1
#
_entry.id   AF-A0A9E7A703-F1
#
_cell.length_a   1.000
_cell.length_b   1.000
_cell.length_c   1.000
_cell.angle_alpha   90.00
_cell.angle_beta   90.00
_cell.angle_gamma   90.00
#
_symmetry.space_group_name_H-M   'P 1'
#
loop_
_entity.id
_entity.type
_entity.pdbx_description
1 polymer ?
#
loop_
_entity_poly.entity_id
_entity_poly.type
_entity_poly.pdbx_seq_one_letter_code
_entity_poly.pdbx_strand_id
1 'polypeptide(L)'
;MVDPVTVYLTGRLVPPPPSAPLRYLRDAKHPSDVRLPCMLALVTDAAGRGVAVHRTFLARDGSGKAKVDPVRMTLGQVRGGAVRLYPHGPRLVVAEGIETALSAALLLKLPAWAAISAGNLGDSLILPAEVREVIIAADHDAPGRAAAQRAAARWKAEGRKVRIALPDKPGEDFNDLLRRHAHGE
;
A
#
# COMPACT_ATOMS: atom_id res chain seq x y z
N MET A 1 3.24 3.93 -26.19
CA MET A 1 2.09 3.72 -25.29
C MET A 1 2.62 3.81 -23.87
N VAL A 2 2.09 4.72 -23.05
CA VAL A 2 2.45 4.83 -21.63
C VAL A 2 2.03 3.53 -20.93
N ASP A 3 2.83 3.01 -20.01
CA ASP A 3 2.45 1.77 -19.34
C ASP A 3 1.21 1.98 -18.43
N PRO A 4 0.27 1.02 -18.37
CA PRO A 4 -0.95 1.13 -17.58
C PRO A 4 -0.75 1.33 -16.08
N VAL A 5 0.41 0.94 -15.50
CA VAL A 5 0.68 1.15 -14.07
C VAL A 5 0.93 2.62 -13.81
N THR A 6 1.74 3.28 -14.64
CA THR A 6 1.94 4.72 -14.58
C THR A 6 0.61 5.46 -14.77
N VAL A 7 -0.18 5.12 -15.80
CA VAL A 7 -1.50 5.75 -16.01
C VAL A 7 -2.40 5.59 -14.78
N TYR A 8 -2.45 4.39 -14.21
CA TYR A 8 -3.27 4.09 -13.04
C TYR A 8 -2.90 4.91 -11.80
N LEU A 9 -1.59 5.00 -11.51
CA LEU A 9 -1.10 5.70 -10.33
C LEU A 9 -1.11 7.23 -10.51
N THR A 10 -0.76 7.74 -11.69
CA THR A 10 -0.80 9.18 -11.96
C THR A 10 -2.23 9.71 -12.07
N GLY A 11 -3.16 8.93 -12.63
CA GLY A 11 -4.59 9.23 -12.63
C GLY A 11 -5.18 9.34 -11.21
N ARG A 12 -4.48 8.78 -10.22
CA ARG A 12 -4.74 8.88 -8.77
C ARG A 12 -3.90 9.93 -8.06
N LEU A 13 -3.15 10.77 -8.76
CA LEU A 13 -2.22 11.76 -8.17
C LEU A 13 -1.16 11.14 -7.25
N VAL A 14 -0.87 9.84 -7.40
CA VAL A 14 0.11 9.11 -6.57
C VAL A 14 1.24 8.53 -7.41
N PRO A 15 2.02 9.36 -8.14
CA PRO A 15 3.18 8.86 -8.86
C PRO A 15 4.13 8.18 -7.87
N PRO A 16 4.54 6.92 -8.11
CA PRO A 16 5.45 6.23 -7.20
C PRO A 16 6.83 6.89 -7.26
N PRO A 17 7.58 6.93 -6.14
CA PRO A 17 8.97 7.39 -6.17
C PRO A 17 9.84 6.43 -7.00
N PRO A 18 10.98 6.90 -7.54
CA PRO A 18 11.88 6.03 -8.32
C PRO A 18 12.37 4.78 -7.57
N SER A 19 12.45 4.86 -6.24
CA SER A 19 12.85 3.76 -5.36
C SER A 19 11.74 2.72 -5.10
N ALA A 20 10.49 3.01 -5.46
CA ALA A 20 9.40 2.09 -5.20
C ALA A 20 9.61 0.77 -5.96
N PRO A 21 9.44 -0.39 -5.31
CA PRO A 21 9.67 -1.69 -5.93
C PRO A 21 8.44 -2.14 -6.73
N LEU A 22 7.89 -1.22 -7.54
CA LEU A 22 6.76 -1.44 -8.43
C LEU A 22 7.24 -1.66 -9.85
N ARG A 23 6.68 -2.65 -10.55
CA ARG A 23 6.98 -2.96 -11.95
C ARG A 23 5.71 -3.22 -12.73
N TYR A 24 5.79 -3.06 -14.05
CA TYR A 24 4.70 -3.38 -14.96
C TYR A 24 4.99 -4.69 -15.69
N LEU A 25 4.02 -5.60 -15.67
CA LEU A 25 3.98 -6.78 -16.52
C LEU A 25 2.82 -6.65 -17.52
N ARG A 26 3.15 -6.66 -18.82
CA ARG A 26 2.19 -6.39 -19.91
C ARG A 26 1.07 -7.42 -20.01
N ASP A 27 1.44 -8.70 -20.03
CA ASP A 27 0.53 -9.81 -20.35
C ASP A 27 0.56 -10.89 -19.26
N ALA A 28 0.26 -10.48 -18.03
CA ALA A 28 0.21 -11.38 -16.89
C ALA A 28 -0.94 -12.37 -17.02
N LYS A 29 -0.66 -13.67 -16.86
CA LYS A 29 -1.70 -14.71 -16.85
C LYS A 29 -2.55 -14.60 -15.59
N HIS A 30 -3.86 -14.48 -15.76
CA HIS A 30 -4.86 -14.56 -14.70
C HIS A 30 -5.45 -15.99 -14.64
N PRO A 31 -5.90 -16.48 -13.46
CA PRO A 31 -6.53 -17.81 -13.35
C PRO A 31 -7.76 -18.03 -14.23
N SER A 32 -8.48 -16.96 -14.59
CA SER A 32 -9.61 -17.01 -15.53
C SER A 32 -9.19 -17.09 -17.02
N ASP A 33 -7.95 -17.51 -17.28
CA ASP A 33 -7.33 -17.67 -18.60
C ASP A 33 -7.29 -16.43 -19.51
N VAL A 34 -7.42 -15.24 -18.92
CA VAL A 34 -7.16 -13.96 -19.60
C VAL A 34 -5.75 -13.47 -19.31
N ARG A 35 -5.19 -12.68 -20.24
CA ARG A 35 -3.93 -11.96 -20.06
C ARG A 35 -4.19 -10.47 -19.96
N LEU A 36 -3.69 -9.86 -18.89
CA LEU A 36 -3.97 -8.48 -18.53
C LEU A 36 -2.71 -7.75 -18.06
N PRO A 37 -2.66 -6.41 -18.22
CA PRO A 37 -1.71 -5.56 -17.52
C PRO A 37 -1.73 -5.81 -16.02
N CYS A 38 -0.55 -5.85 -15.42
CA CYS A 38 -0.42 -6.12 -14.00
C CYS A 38 0.66 -5.24 -13.37
N MET A 39 0.30 -4.56 -12.28
CA MET A 39 1.26 -3.96 -11.36
C MET A 39 1.82 -5.07 -10.47
N LEU A 40 3.13 -5.28 -10.54
CA LEU A 40 3.87 -6.12 -9.64
C LEU A 40 4.49 -5.26 -8.53
N ALA A 41 4.40 -5.72 -7.28
CA ALA A 41 5.03 -5.08 -6.14
C ALA A 41 5.83 -6.10 -5.34
N LEU A 42 7.15 -5.87 -5.21
CA LEU A 42 7.98 -6.74 -4.39
C LEU A 42 7.70 -6.49 -2.92
N VAL A 43 7.44 -7.58 -2.20
CA VAL A 43 7.36 -7.60 -0.74
C VAL A 43 8.70 -8.06 -0.20
N THR A 44 9.28 -7.29 0.71
CA THR A 44 10.54 -7.61 1.38
C THR A 44 10.34 -7.82 2.87
N ASP A 45 10.99 -8.82 3.45
CA ASP A 45 11.02 -9.07 4.89
C ASP A 45 11.86 -8.02 5.65
N ALA A 46 11.97 -8.16 6.98
CA ALA A 46 12.76 -7.25 7.83
C ALA A 46 14.24 -7.16 7.42
N ALA A 47 14.82 -8.27 6.94
CA ALA A 47 16.20 -8.36 6.46
C ALA A 47 16.40 -7.83 5.02
N GLY A 48 15.33 -7.32 4.39
CA GLY A 48 15.38 -6.77 3.03
C GLY A 48 15.34 -7.84 1.93
N ARG A 49 15.09 -9.10 2.25
CA ARG A 49 14.99 -10.18 1.25
C ARG A 49 13.61 -10.17 0.62
N GLY A 50 13.54 -10.36 -0.70
CA GLY A 50 12.28 -10.54 -1.41
C GLY A 50 11.60 -11.85 -1.02
N VAL A 51 10.38 -11.78 -0.49
CA VAL A 51 9.62 -12.95 0.03
C VAL A 51 8.31 -13.20 -0.69
N ALA A 52 7.78 -12.19 -1.37
CA ALA A 52 6.56 -12.30 -2.15
C ALA A 52 6.50 -11.25 -3.26
N VAL A 53 5.66 -11.50 -4.27
CA VAL A 53 5.26 -10.53 -5.28
C VAL A 53 3.75 -10.37 -5.22
N HIS A 54 3.31 -9.18 -4.84
CA HIS A 54 1.91 -8.79 -4.92
C HIS A 54 1.58 -8.33 -6.34
N ARG A 55 0.41 -8.72 -6.83
CA ARG A 55 -0.06 -8.49 -8.19
C ARG A 55 -1.41 -7.79 -8.13
N THR A 56 -1.53 -6.66 -8.81
CA THR A 56 -2.81 -5.99 -9.05
C THR A 56 -3.06 -5.96 -10.55
N PHE A 57 -4.11 -6.63 -11.02
CA PHE A 57 -4.49 -6.62 -12.43
C PHE A 57 -5.20 -5.30 -12.76
N LEU A 58 -4.81 -4.69 -13.87
CA LEU A 58 -5.29 -3.36 -14.30
C LEU A 58 -6.08 -3.47 -15.60
N ALA A 59 -7.00 -2.52 -15.80
CA ALA A 59 -7.62 -2.31 -17.09
C ALA A 59 -6.55 -2.05 -18.16
N ARG A 60 -6.83 -2.42 -19.42
CA ARG A 60 -5.83 -2.33 -20.50
C ARG A 60 -5.33 -0.91 -20.75
N ASP A 61 -6.19 0.07 -20.50
CA ASP A 61 -5.92 1.50 -20.61
C ASP A 61 -5.36 2.13 -19.32
N GLY A 62 -5.24 1.37 -18.23
CA GLY A 62 -4.79 1.88 -16.93
C GLY A 62 -5.81 2.76 -16.20
N SER A 63 -7.05 2.89 -16.70
CA SER A 63 -8.11 3.72 -16.09
C SER A 63 -8.51 3.26 -14.68
N GLY A 64 -8.21 2.00 -14.36
CA GLY A 64 -8.58 1.39 -13.09
C GLY A 64 -8.03 -0.02 -12.95
N LYS A 65 -8.53 -0.70 -11.93
CA LYS A 65 -8.30 -2.14 -11.75
C LYS A 65 -9.11 -2.92 -12.80
N ALA A 66 -8.60 -4.08 -13.19
CA ALA A 66 -9.31 -4.96 -14.11
C ALA A 66 -10.61 -5.49 -13.49
N LYS A 67 -11.65 -5.69 -14.32
CA LYS A 67 -12.92 -6.31 -13.93
C LYS A 67 -12.78 -7.85 -13.96
N VAL A 68 -11.95 -8.39 -13.07
CA VAL A 68 -11.72 -9.84 -12.91
C VAL A 68 -11.70 -10.20 -11.44
N ASP A 69 -11.96 -11.48 -11.13
CA ASP A 69 -11.91 -12.02 -9.78
C ASP A 69 -10.97 -13.25 -9.74
N PRO A 70 -9.92 -13.25 -8.89
CA PRO A 70 -9.49 -12.16 -8.00
C PRO A 70 -8.69 -11.06 -8.71
N VAL A 71 -9.04 -9.79 -8.48
CA VAL A 71 -8.33 -8.62 -9.05
C VAL A 71 -6.92 -8.41 -8.48
N ARG A 72 -6.66 -8.95 -7.29
CA ARG A 72 -5.38 -8.89 -6.59
C ARG A 72 -4.95 -10.31 -6.23
N MET A 73 -3.66 -10.61 -6.41
CA MET A 73 -3.09 -11.92 -6.08
C MET A 73 -1.70 -11.75 -5.51
N THR A 74 -1.25 -12.69 -4.69
CA THR A 74 0.14 -12.70 -4.21
C THR A 74 0.79 -14.04 -4.47
N LEU A 75 2.04 -14.01 -4.92
CA LEU A 75 2.90 -15.19 -5.04
C LEU A 75 3.94 -15.11 -3.91
N GLY A 76 4.00 -16.13 -3.05
CA GLY A 76 4.88 -16.14 -1.86
C GLY A 76 4.18 -15.69 -0.57
N GLN A 77 4.94 -15.66 0.53
CA GLN A 77 4.42 -15.32 1.86
C GLN A 77 4.67 -13.86 2.19
N VAL A 78 3.60 -13.11 2.44
CA VAL A 78 3.68 -11.68 2.81
C VAL A 78 3.97 -11.47 4.29
N ARG A 79 3.71 -12.49 5.12
CA ARG A 79 3.77 -12.41 6.58
C ARG A 79 5.08 -11.79 7.05
N GLY A 80 4.99 -10.64 7.74
CA GLY A 80 6.14 -9.94 8.30
C GLY A 80 6.89 -9.04 7.33
N GLY A 81 6.59 -9.12 6.02
CA GLY A 81 7.14 -8.23 5.00
C GLY A 81 6.19 -7.10 4.61
N ALA A 82 6.72 -6.16 3.83
CA ALA A 82 5.97 -5.05 3.25
C ALA A 82 6.47 -4.72 1.85
N VAL A 83 5.61 -4.06 1.07
CA VAL A 83 6.05 -3.26 -0.09
C VAL A 83 6.59 -1.94 0.44
N ARG A 84 7.92 -1.80 0.43
CA ARG A 84 8.62 -0.63 0.95
C ARG A 84 8.70 0.45 -0.13
N LEU A 85 7.67 1.29 -0.25
CA LEU A 85 7.57 2.29 -1.33
C LEU A 85 8.64 3.37 -1.22
N TYR A 86 9.07 3.69 0.01
CA TYR A 86 10.15 4.64 0.30
C TYR A 86 11.16 4.01 1.27
N PRO A 87 12.44 4.43 1.25
CA PRO A 87 13.36 4.20 2.35
C PRO A 87 12.75 4.72 3.65
N HIS A 88 12.83 3.93 4.73
CA HIS A 88 12.29 4.34 6.01
C HIS A 88 13.25 5.29 6.74
N GLY A 89 12.68 6.14 7.59
CA GLY A 89 13.41 6.91 8.60
C GLY A 89 12.90 6.58 10.00
N PRO A 90 13.12 7.44 10.99
CA PRO A 90 12.59 7.25 12.34
C PRO A 90 11.06 7.39 12.42
N ARG A 91 10.44 7.96 11.40
CA ARG A 91 9.00 8.15 11.26
C ARG A 91 8.54 7.45 9.99
N LEU A 92 7.47 6.66 10.06
CA LEU A 92 6.99 5.86 8.94
C LEU A 92 5.45 5.87 8.89
N VAL A 93 4.90 6.00 7.69
CA VAL A 93 3.49 5.74 7.41
C VAL A 93 3.33 4.29 6.99
N VAL A 94 2.32 3.61 7.51
CA VAL A 94 1.96 2.26 7.08
C VAL A 94 0.49 2.22 6.72
N ALA A 95 0.16 1.65 5.56
CA ALA A 95 -1.22 1.38 5.16
C ALA A 95 -1.38 -0.09 4.76
N GLU A 96 -2.63 -0.55 4.62
CA GLU A 96 -2.91 -1.86 4.05
C GLU A 96 -2.55 -1.88 2.55
N GLY A 97 -3.08 -0.95 1.76
CA GLY A 97 -2.91 -0.89 0.30
C GLY A 97 -1.75 0.00 -0.17
N ILE A 98 -1.29 -0.25 -1.40
CA ILE A 98 -0.24 0.57 -2.06
C ILE A 98 -0.76 1.99 -2.33
N GLU A 99 -1.99 2.10 -2.83
CA GLU A 99 -2.61 3.37 -3.21
C GLU A 99 -2.84 4.27 -1.98
N THR A 100 -3.33 3.70 -0.87
CA THR A 100 -3.51 4.39 0.42
C THR A 100 -2.16 4.83 0.99
N ALA A 101 -1.15 3.95 0.99
CA ALA A 101 0.19 4.27 1.48
C ALA A 101 0.83 5.43 0.68
N LEU A 102 0.76 5.40 -0.66
CA LEU A 102 1.27 6.50 -1.49
C LEU A 102 0.51 7.81 -1.25
N SER A 103 -0.82 7.75 -1.14
CA SER A 103 -1.63 8.95 -0.88
C SER A 103 -1.28 9.59 0.46
N ALA A 104 -1.18 8.78 1.52
CA ALA A 104 -0.78 9.22 2.84
C ALA A 104 0.68 9.72 2.88
N ALA A 105 1.59 9.14 2.11
CA ALA A 105 2.97 9.62 1.99
C ALA A 105 3.03 11.07 1.50
N LEU A 106 2.24 11.38 0.47
CA LEU A 106 2.19 12.72 -0.14
C LEU A 106 1.53 13.74 0.80
N LEU A 107 0.39 13.38 1.42
CA LEU A 107 -0.31 14.23 2.38
C LEU A 107 0.52 14.54 3.62
N LEU A 108 1.16 13.52 4.20
CA LEU A 108 1.90 13.64 5.46
C LEU A 108 3.38 14.00 5.27
N LYS A 109 3.87 13.98 4.03
CA LYS A 109 5.29 14.19 3.68
C LYS A 109 6.22 13.26 4.45
N LEU A 110 5.85 11.98 4.52
CA LEU A 110 6.57 10.94 5.26
C LEU A 110 6.77 9.70 4.37
N PRO A 111 7.84 8.91 4.58
CA PRO A 111 8.00 7.66 3.86
C PRO A 111 6.87 6.70 4.23
N ALA A 112 6.39 5.91 3.26
CA ALA A 112 5.26 5.01 3.47
C ALA A 112 5.50 3.60 2.95
N TRP A 113 4.99 2.61 3.67
CA TRP A 113 5.00 1.18 3.30
C TRP A 113 3.58 0.62 3.21
N ALA A 114 3.38 -0.39 2.37
CA ALA A 114 2.12 -1.11 2.25
C ALA A 114 2.24 -2.54 2.80
N ALA A 115 1.31 -2.91 3.68
CA ALA A 115 1.25 -4.22 4.33
C ALA A 115 0.57 -5.30 3.47
N ILE A 116 -0.10 -4.92 2.38
CA ILE A 116 -0.82 -5.76 1.40
C ILE A 116 -2.09 -6.45 1.91
N SER A 117 -2.22 -6.70 3.22
CA SER A 117 -3.47 -7.21 3.80
C SER A 117 -3.67 -6.76 5.24
N ALA A 118 -4.93 -6.70 5.67
CA ALA A 118 -5.34 -6.41 7.04
C ALA A 118 -4.66 -7.33 8.07
N GLY A 119 -4.60 -8.64 7.79
CA GLY A 119 -3.96 -9.61 8.68
C GLY A 119 -2.44 -9.38 8.80
N ASN A 120 -1.76 -9.05 7.69
CA ASN A 120 -0.34 -8.74 7.78
C ASN A 120 -0.10 -7.43 8.54
N LEU A 121 -0.90 -6.38 8.27
CA LEU A 121 -0.82 -5.10 8.98
C LEU A 121 -0.98 -5.29 10.49
N GLY A 122 -2.07 -5.91 10.92
CA GLY A 122 -2.41 -6.08 12.33
C GLY A 122 -1.41 -6.95 13.08
N ASP A 123 -1.10 -8.10 12.51
CA ASP A 123 -0.63 -9.24 13.31
C ASP A 123 0.80 -9.65 13.00
N SER A 124 1.36 -9.28 11.85
CA SER A 124 2.62 -9.88 11.40
C SER A 124 3.69 -8.89 10.94
N LEU A 125 3.34 -7.72 10.40
CA LEU A 125 4.30 -6.79 9.82
C LEU A 125 5.39 -6.41 10.82
N ILE A 126 6.64 -6.64 10.44
CA ILE A 126 7.82 -6.32 11.24
C ILE A 126 8.38 -4.98 10.76
N LEU A 127 8.52 -4.04 11.69
CA LEU A 127 9.16 -2.75 11.43
C LEU A 127 10.62 -2.77 11.91
N PRO A 128 11.55 -2.15 11.18
CA PRO A 128 12.92 -1.96 11.65
C PRO A 128 12.96 -1.24 13.02
N ALA A 129 14.01 -1.49 13.80
CA ALA A 129 14.16 -0.91 15.13
C ALA A 129 14.34 0.61 15.08
N GLU A 130 14.83 1.13 13.97
CA GLU A 130 15.03 2.57 13.72
C GLU A 130 13.70 3.32 13.63
N VAL A 131 12.60 2.65 13.27
CA VAL A 131 11.26 3.25 13.17
C VAL A 131 10.71 3.42 14.59
N ARG A 132 10.64 4.67 15.06
CA ARG A 132 10.21 5.05 16.41
C ARG A 132 8.80 5.64 16.46
N GLU A 133 8.36 6.27 15.36
CA GLU A 133 7.01 6.80 15.21
C GLU A 133 6.33 6.18 13.99
N VAL A 134 5.11 5.70 14.19
CA VAL A 134 4.31 5.09 13.14
C VAL A 134 2.97 5.80 13.02
N ILE A 135 2.61 6.18 11.80
CA ILE A 135 1.25 6.63 11.47
C ILE A 135 0.61 5.53 10.62
N ILE A 136 -0.47 4.96 11.13
CA ILE A 136 -1.25 3.95 10.40
C ILE A 136 -2.32 4.67 9.61
N ALA A 137 -2.19 4.69 8.29
CA ALA A 137 -3.23 5.19 7.39
C ALA A 137 -4.24 4.06 7.17
N ALA A 138 -5.38 4.15 7.84
CA ALA A 138 -6.42 3.13 7.84
C ALA A 138 -7.57 3.52 6.90
N ASP A 139 -8.18 2.52 6.26
CA ASP A 139 -9.42 2.70 5.51
C ASP A 139 -10.64 2.68 6.47
N HIS A 140 -11.79 3.17 6.03
CA HIS A 140 -13.01 3.29 6.86
C HIS A 140 -13.78 1.98 7.06
N ASP A 141 -13.35 0.85 6.51
CA ASP A 141 -14.05 -0.41 6.70
C ASP A 141 -13.76 -1.05 8.08
N ALA A 142 -14.63 -1.98 8.51
CA ALA A 142 -14.46 -2.63 9.80
C ALA A 142 -13.17 -3.49 9.88
N PRO A 143 -12.81 -4.30 8.87
CA PRO A 143 -11.58 -5.09 8.90
C PRO A 143 -10.29 -4.26 8.99
N GLY A 144 -10.18 -3.20 8.19
CA GLY A 144 -9.03 -2.31 8.14
C GLY A 144 -8.86 -1.53 9.45
N ARG A 145 -9.95 -1.00 10.01
CA ARG A 145 -9.92 -0.36 11.34
C ARG A 145 -9.50 -1.33 12.43
N ALA A 146 -10.03 -2.55 12.44
CA ALA A 146 -9.64 -3.57 13.42
C ALA A 146 -8.15 -3.94 13.29
N ALA A 147 -7.64 -4.10 12.07
CA ALA A 147 -6.22 -4.34 11.81
C ALA A 147 -5.34 -3.18 12.28
N ALA A 148 -5.73 -1.94 12.00
CA ALA A 148 -5.00 -0.75 12.46
C ALA A 148 -4.92 -0.68 13.99
N GLN A 149 -6.01 -1.01 14.71
CA GLN A 149 -6.02 -1.05 16.17
C GLN A 149 -5.09 -2.12 16.72
N ARG A 150 -5.10 -3.35 16.15
CA ARG A 150 -4.19 -4.43 16.56
C ARG A 150 -2.73 -4.05 16.31
N ALA A 151 -2.43 -3.50 15.14
CA ALA A 151 -1.09 -3.01 14.81
C ALA A 151 -0.64 -1.91 15.78
N ALA A 152 -1.52 -0.96 16.11
CA ALA A 152 -1.21 0.12 17.04
C ALA A 152 -0.94 -0.38 18.45
N ALA A 153 -1.75 -1.31 18.97
CA ALA A 153 -1.52 -1.92 20.28
C ALA A 153 -0.17 -2.63 20.34
N ARG A 154 0.14 -3.44 19.31
CA ARG A 154 1.40 -4.18 19.22
C ARG A 154 2.61 -3.24 19.15
N TRP A 155 2.62 -2.27 18.23
CA TRP A 155 3.77 -1.37 18.10
C TRP A 155 3.95 -0.42 19.29
N LYS A 156 2.87 -0.06 20.01
CA LYS A 156 2.98 0.63 21.30
C LYS A 156 3.63 -0.25 22.36
N ALA A 157 3.26 -1.53 22.45
CA ALA A 157 3.90 -2.48 23.36
C ALA A 157 5.38 -2.70 23.02
N GLU A 158 5.75 -2.59 21.73
CA GLU A 158 7.14 -2.57 21.27
C GLU A 158 7.85 -1.20 21.51
N GLY A 159 7.23 -0.26 22.23
CA GLY A 159 7.83 1.02 22.64
C GLY A 159 7.78 2.16 21.61
N ARG A 160 6.99 2.02 20.53
CA ARG A 160 6.87 3.05 19.48
C ARG A 160 5.76 4.05 19.78
N LYS A 161 5.91 5.29 19.28
CA LYS A 161 4.82 6.25 19.21
C LYS A 161 3.92 5.88 18.04
N VAL A 162 2.64 5.62 18.28
CA VAL A 162 1.72 5.20 17.21
C VAL A 162 0.47 6.06 17.17
N ARG A 163 0.11 6.50 15.96
CA ARG A 163 -1.16 7.19 15.66
C ARG A 163 -1.88 6.44 14.55
N ILE A 164 -3.20 6.45 14.59
CA ILE A 164 -4.04 5.98 13.48
C ILE A 164 -4.65 7.22 12.85
N ALA A 165 -4.48 7.37 11.54
CA ALA A 165 -5.07 8.41 10.74
C ALA A 165 -6.20 7.80 9.89
N LEU A 166 -7.34 8.47 9.89
CA LEU A 166 -8.52 8.13 9.12
C LEU A 166 -8.93 9.37 8.31
N PRO A 167 -9.52 9.22 7.11
CA PRO A 167 -10.16 10.32 6.42
C PRO A 167 -11.29 10.94 7.25
N ASP A 168 -11.46 12.25 7.16
CA ASP A 168 -12.40 12.99 8.03
C ASP A 168 -13.86 12.64 7.76
N LYS A 169 -14.20 12.28 6.51
CA LYS A 169 -15.57 11.91 6.13
C LYS A 169 -15.74 10.40 6.02
N PRO A 170 -16.86 9.83 6.53
CA PRO A 170 -17.19 8.44 6.29
C PRO A 170 -17.26 8.12 4.80
N GLY A 171 -16.60 7.04 4.39
CA GLY A 171 -16.60 6.56 3.01
C GLY A 171 -15.56 7.19 2.09
N GLU A 172 -14.84 8.23 2.53
CA GLU A 172 -13.65 8.72 1.81
C GLU A 172 -12.45 7.79 2.06
N ASP A 173 -11.54 7.71 1.09
CA ASP A 173 -10.21 7.12 1.28
C ASP A 173 -9.10 8.20 1.29
N PHE A 174 -7.85 7.81 1.53
CA PHE A 174 -6.73 8.76 1.51
C PHE A 174 -6.48 9.37 0.11
N ASN A 175 -6.90 8.71 -0.97
CA ASN A 175 -6.81 9.26 -2.32
C ASN A 175 -7.81 10.40 -2.52
N ASP A 176 -9.01 10.27 -1.98
CA ASP A 176 -10.02 11.34 -1.98
C ASP A 176 -9.51 12.57 -1.21
N LEU A 177 -8.90 12.36 -0.03
CA LEU A 177 -8.26 13.44 0.72
C LEU A 177 -7.13 14.11 -0.06
N LEU A 178 -6.28 13.34 -0.74
CA LEU A 178 -5.19 13.88 -1.54
C LEU A 178 -5.72 14.75 -2.69
N ARG A 179 -6.79 14.31 -3.35
CA ARG A 179 -7.43 15.09 -4.42
C ARG A 179 -7.98 16.40 -3.88
N ARG A 180 -8.74 16.37 -2.79
CA ARG A 180 -9.24 17.58 -2.12
C ARG A 180 -8.12 18.55 -1.78
N HIS A 181 -7.04 18.06 -1.15
CA HIS A 181 -5.89 18.87 -0.79
C HIS A 181 -5.22 19.49 -2.03
N ALA A 182 -5.08 18.74 -3.13
CA ALA A 182 -4.53 19.25 -4.38
C ALA A 182 -5.42 20.31 -5.06
N HIS A 183 -6.73 20.29 -4.78
CA HIS A 183 -7.70 21.28 -5.26
C HIS A 183 -7.93 22.45 -4.29
N GLY A 184 -7.25 22.46 -3.13
CA GLY A 184 -7.33 23.56 -2.16
C GLY A 184 -8.52 23.50 -1.20
N GLU A 185 -9.15 22.33 -1.03
CA GLU A 185 -10.27 22.07 -0.11
C GLU A 185 -9.89 21.36 1.20
#